data_AF-A0A2K3JEE2-F1
#
_entry.id   AF-A0A2K3JEE2-F1
#
_cell.length_a   1.000
_cell.length_b   1.000
_cell.length_c   1.000
_cell.angle_alpha   90.00
_cell.angle_beta   90.00
_cell.angle_gamma   90.00
#
_symmetry.space_group_name_H-M   'P 1'
#
loop_
_entity.id
_entity.type
_entity.pdbx_description
1 polymer ?
#
loop_
_entity_poly.entity_id
_entity_poly.type
_entity_poly.pdbx_seq_one_letter_code
_entity_poly.pdbx_strand_id
1 'polypeptide(L)'
;MPDWFTHSLIGWITGKTTKQDISLIVIGALIPDLVKINLLFTWLQVDSHQFFEPLHTPIGALLIAGIIAVFFPDIRKAFLALGIGVSTHFILDFFLVHLHGGMKLLYPFSWGEWQWYLIRSDDYRVTIAAALATIFVFAVYLYHEKQTNLSKNQ
;
A
#
# COMPACT_ATOMS: atom_id res chain seq x y z
N MET A 1 13.23 2.03 -0.66
CA MET A 1 11.90 1.50 -1.04
C MET A 1 11.04 2.70 -1.40
N PRO A 2 9.98 2.56 -2.21
CA PRO A 2 8.89 3.51 -2.21
C PRO A 2 8.53 3.78 -0.77
N ASP A 3 8.46 5.07 -0.51
CA ASP A 3 8.12 5.63 0.76
C ASP A 3 6.61 5.58 0.97
N TRP A 4 6.18 5.99 2.16
CA TRP A 4 4.76 6.14 2.47
C TRP A 4 4.03 6.99 1.42
N PHE A 5 4.72 7.98 0.86
CA PHE A 5 4.16 8.82 -0.19
C PHE A 5 3.82 8.01 -1.45
N THR A 6 4.75 7.22 -1.97
CA THR A 6 4.52 6.43 -3.18
C THR A 6 3.39 5.41 -2.99
N HIS A 7 3.35 4.68 -1.87
CA HIS A 7 2.25 3.74 -1.58
C HIS A 7 0.91 4.45 -1.41
N SER A 8 0.90 5.65 -0.81
CA SER A 8 -0.32 6.46 -0.68
C SER A 8 -0.85 6.91 -2.05
N LEU A 9 0.03 7.30 -2.98
CA LEU A 9 -0.36 7.67 -4.35
C LEU A 9 -0.98 6.49 -5.10
N ILE A 10 -0.35 5.31 -5.04
CA ILE A 10 -0.89 4.09 -5.67
C ILE A 10 -2.22 3.69 -5.02
N GLY A 11 -2.33 3.77 -3.69
CA GLY A 11 -3.59 3.55 -2.98
C GLY A 11 -4.69 4.52 -3.43
N TRP A 12 -4.35 5.80 -3.57
CA TRP A 12 -5.30 6.82 -4.03
C TRP A 12 -5.80 6.55 -5.45
N ILE A 13 -4.88 6.25 -6.39
CA ILE A 13 -5.22 5.88 -7.77
C ILE A 13 -6.16 4.66 -7.76
N THR A 14 -5.83 3.66 -6.95
CA THR A 14 -6.61 2.42 -6.85
C THR A 14 -8.01 2.70 -6.32
N GLY A 15 -8.15 3.50 -5.26
CA GLY A 15 -9.46 3.87 -4.73
C GLY A 15 -10.31 4.67 -5.72
N LYS A 16 -9.71 5.62 -6.44
CA LYS A 16 -10.41 6.39 -7.48
C LYS A 16 -10.87 5.54 -8.66
N THR A 17 -10.02 4.62 -9.13
CA THR A 17 -10.32 3.77 -10.29
C THR A 17 -11.32 2.66 -9.96
N THR A 18 -11.23 2.09 -8.76
CA THR A 18 -12.14 1.02 -8.29
C THR A 18 -13.44 1.55 -7.66
N LYS A 19 -13.55 2.88 -7.46
CA LYS A 19 -14.68 3.55 -6.79
C LYS A 19 -14.93 3.03 -5.36
N GLN A 20 -13.87 2.58 -4.69
CA GLN A 20 -13.92 2.15 -3.30
C GLN A 20 -13.52 3.28 -2.35
N ASP A 21 -13.60 3.03 -1.04
CA ASP A 21 -13.15 3.97 -0.04
C ASP A 21 -11.64 4.19 -0.15
N ILE A 22 -11.28 5.38 -0.63
CA ILE A 22 -9.90 5.79 -0.86
C ILE A 22 -9.10 5.78 0.44
N SER A 23 -9.70 6.24 1.54
CA SER A 23 -9.02 6.34 2.82
C SER A 23 -8.63 4.96 3.34
N LEU A 24 -9.55 3.99 3.25
CA LEU A 24 -9.28 2.62 3.67
C LEU A 24 -8.25 1.93 2.79
N ILE A 25 -8.28 2.15 1.47
CA ILE A 25 -7.25 1.61 0.58
C ILE A 25 -5.88 2.22 0.88
N VAL A 26 -5.79 3.53 1.08
CA VAL A 26 -4.52 4.20 1.42
C VAL A 26 -3.99 3.69 2.76
N ILE A 27 -4.86 3.60 3.78
CA ILE A 27 -4.47 3.01 5.08
C ILE A 27 -3.96 1.58 4.88
N GLY A 28 -4.68 0.75 4.12
CA GLY A 28 -4.27 -0.61 3.81
C GLY A 28 -2.89 -0.69 3.16
N ALA A 29 -2.60 0.20 2.22
CA ALA A 29 -1.31 0.28 1.53
C ALA A 29 -0.15 0.71 2.44
N LEU A 30 -0.45 1.31 3.60
CA LEU A 30 0.55 1.72 4.59
C LEU A 30 0.73 0.71 5.73
N ILE A 31 -0.15 -0.29 5.86
CA ILE A 31 -0.08 -1.30 6.93
C ILE A 31 1.27 -2.05 6.94
N PRO A 32 1.76 -2.62 5.83
CA PRO A 32 3.02 -3.36 5.86
C PRO A 32 4.20 -2.47 6.28
N ASP A 33 4.10 -1.19 5.95
CA ASP A 33 5.09 -0.16 6.22
C ASP A 33 5.15 0.27 7.70
N LEU A 34 4.23 -0.21 8.55
CA LEU A 34 4.33 -0.07 10.00
C LEU A 34 5.58 -0.74 10.58
N VAL A 35 6.22 -1.65 9.85
CA VAL A 35 7.53 -2.21 10.20
C VAL A 35 8.59 -1.11 10.42
N LYS A 36 8.44 0.05 9.76
CA LYS A 36 9.34 1.21 9.93
C LYS A 36 9.30 1.80 11.33
N ILE A 37 8.29 1.49 12.16
CA ILE A 37 8.29 1.82 13.59
C ILE A 37 9.50 1.20 14.30
N ASN A 38 10.01 0.06 13.82
CA ASN A 38 11.23 -0.55 14.32
C ASN A 38 12.44 0.39 14.29
N LEU A 39 12.46 1.42 13.41
CA LEU A 39 13.53 2.42 13.37
C LEU A 39 13.60 3.23 14.68
N LEU A 40 12.46 3.51 15.31
CA LEU A 40 12.41 4.18 16.61
C LEU A 40 13.02 3.31 17.71
N PHE A 41 12.68 2.02 17.74
CA PHE A 41 13.23 1.06 18.70
C PHE A 41 14.72 0.82 18.48
N THR A 42 15.16 0.76 17.21
CA THR A 42 16.58 0.68 16.84
C THR A 42 17.35 1.89 17.36
N TRP A 43 16.77 3.10 17.24
CA TRP A 43 17.35 4.33 17.80
C TRP A 43 17.44 4.28 19.34
N LEU A 44 16.46 3.65 20.00
CA LEU A 44 16.48 3.37 21.44
C LEU A 44 17.37 2.19 21.84
N GLN A 45 18.10 1.58 20.90
CA GLN A 45 18.93 0.38 21.10
C GLN A 45 18.14 -0.84 21.63
N VAL A 46 16.86 -0.93 21.29
CA VAL A 46 15.99 -2.07 21.60
C VAL A 46 15.90 -2.98 20.38
N ASP A 47 16.23 -4.26 20.54
CA ASP A 47 16.05 -5.26 19.48
C ASP A 47 14.57 -5.67 19.40
N SER A 48 13.87 -5.14 18.39
CA SER A 48 12.46 -5.45 18.12
C SER A 48 12.22 -5.95 16.69
N HIS A 49 13.29 -6.28 15.94
CA HIS A 49 13.15 -6.61 14.52
C HIS A 49 12.19 -7.79 14.31
N GLN A 50 12.38 -8.88 15.06
CA GLN A 50 11.58 -10.09 14.97
C GLN A 50 10.10 -9.88 15.32
N PHE A 51 9.79 -8.84 16.10
CA PHE A 51 8.42 -8.52 16.48
C PHE A 51 7.67 -7.80 15.35
N PHE A 52 8.34 -6.88 14.65
CA PHE A 52 7.71 -6.09 13.58
C PHE A 52 7.82 -6.74 12.20
N GLU A 53 8.79 -7.61 11.98
CA GLU A 53 9.03 -8.28 10.70
C GLU A 53 7.78 -9.01 10.14
N PRO A 54 6.97 -9.73 10.95
CA PRO A 54 5.74 -10.35 10.44
C PRO A 54 4.72 -9.35 9.86
N LEU A 55 4.76 -8.07 10.26
CA LEU A 55 3.85 -7.05 9.70
C LEU A 55 4.12 -6.81 8.21
N HIS A 56 5.36 -6.96 7.76
CA HIS A 56 5.74 -6.88 6.34
C HIS A 56 5.62 -8.26 5.65
N THR A 57 4.56 -9.00 5.98
CA THR A 57 4.17 -10.24 5.28
C THR A 57 2.70 -10.17 4.87
N PRO A 58 2.27 -10.84 3.78
CA PRO A 58 0.88 -10.76 3.34
C PRO A 58 -0.11 -11.19 4.42
N ILE A 59 0.18 -12.28 5.13
CA ILE A 59 -0.69 -12.78 6.19
C ILE A 59 -0.68 -11.83 7.40
N GLY A 60 0.49 -11.35 7.85
CA GLY A 60 0.56 -10.41 8.97
C GLY A 60 -0.15 -9.09 8.68
N ALA A 61 0.06 -8.51 7.50
CA ALA A 61 -0.60 -7.28 7.08
C ALA A 61 -2.13 -7.46 6.96
N LEU A 62 -2.60 -8.58 6.42
CA LEU A 62 -4.03 -8.88 6.34
C LEU A 62 -4.66 -9.11 7.72
N LEU A 63 -3.92 -9.66 8.69
CA LEU A 63 -4.40 -9.76 10.07
C LEU A 63 -4.59 -8.38 10.69
N ILE A 64 -3.64 -7.46 10.52
CA ILE A 64 -3.78 -6.07 10.98
C ILE A 64 -4.96 -5.39 10.27
N ALA A 65 -5.11 -5.59 8.96
CA ALA A 65 -6.26 -5.08 8.21
C ALA A 65 -7.59 -5.62 8.78
N GLY A 66 -7.64 -6.90 9.16
CA GLY A 66 -8.79 -7.51 9.82
C GLY A 66 -9.09 -6.87 11.17
N ILE A 67 -8.07 -6.63 12.01
CA ILE A 67 -8.21 -5.95 13.30
C ILE A 67 -8.77 -4.53 13.10
N ILE A 68 -8.21 -3.77 12.16
CA ILE A 68 -8.69 -2.41 11.84
C ILE A 68 -10.14 -2.44 11.33
N ALA A 69 -10.49 -3.42 10.50
CA ALA A 69 -11.83 -3.53 9.91
C ALA A 69 -12.94 -3.73 10.94
N VAL A 70 -12.66 -4.35 12.10
CA VAL A 70 -13.65 -4.56 13.18
C VAL A 70 -14.15 -3.24 13.78
N PHE A 71 -13.39 -2.15 13.65
CA PHE A 71 -13.79 -0.82 14.11
C PHE A 71 -14.77 -0.10 13.17
N PHE A 72 -15.15 -0.72 12.04
CA PHE A 72 -16.07 -0.14 11.07
C PHE A 72 -17.44 -0.82 11.11
N PRO A 73 -18.55 -0.08 10.84
CA PRO A 73 -19.89 -0.66 10.83
C PRO A 73 -20.07 -1.80 9.82
N ASP A 74 -19.43 -1.69 8.66
CA ASP A 74 -19.43 -2.72 7.61
C ASP A 74 -18.03 -3.36 7.51
N ILE A 75 -17.78 -4.30 8.43
CA ILE A 75 -16.48 -5.00 8.56
C ILE A 75 -16.03 -5.58 7.22
N ARG A 76 -16.95 -6.16 6.45
CA ARG A 76 -16.62 -6.83 5.18
C ARG A 76 -16.12 -5.81 4.15
N LYS A 77 -16.84 -4.70 3.97
CA LYS A 77 -16.39 -3.64 3.04
C LYS A 77 -15.08 -3.03 3.49
N ALA A 78 -14.92 -2.77 4.79
CA ALA A 78 -13.69 -2.20 5.31
C ALA A 78 -12.49 -3.13 5.10
N PHE A 79 -12.65 -4.42 5.42
CA PHE A 79 -11.62 -5.43 5.21
C PHE A 79 -11.23 -5.57 3.74
N LEU A 80 -12.20 -5.56 2.82
CA LEU A 80 -11.92 -5.63 1.38
C LEU A 80 -11.12 -4.41 0.90
N ALA A 81 -11.50 -3.20 1.31
CA ALA A 81 -10.78 -1.99 0.94
C ALA A 81 -9.35 -1.97 1.52
N LEU A 82 -9.18 -2.32 2.80
CA LEU A 82 -7.87 -2.42 3.44
C LEU A 82 -7.01 -3.51 2.76
N GLY A 83 -7.60 -4.67 2.46
CA GLY A 83 -6.92 -5.78 1.79
C GLY A 83 -6.48 -5.45 0.36
N ILE A 84 -7.27 -4.65 -0.37
CA ILE A 84 -6.85 -4.10 -1.68
C ILE A 84 -5.64 -3.19 -1.50
N GLY A 85 -5.64 -2.32 -0.49
CA GLY A 85 -4.48 -1.50 -0.14
C GLY A 85 -3.23 -2.33 0.17
N VAL A 86 -3.37 -3.35 1.04
CA VAL A 86 -2.27 -4.28 1.36
C VAL A 86 -1.74 -4.96 0.09
N SER A 87 -2.63 -5.36 -0.80
CA SER A 87 -2.26 -6.01 -2.06
C SER A 87 -1.47 -5.07 -2.97
N THR A 88 -1.86 -3.79 -3.11
CA THR A 88 -1.13 -2.83 -3.95
C THR A 88 0.27 -2.55 -3.39
N HIS A 89 0.44 -2.56 -2.06
CA HIS A 89 1.75 -2.47 -1.43
C HIS A 89 2.66 -3.62 -1.85
N PHE A 90 2.25 -4.87 -1.63
CA PHE A 90 3.07 -6.03 -1.97
C PHE A 90 3.28 -6.20 -3.47
N ILE A 91 2.31 -5.82 -4.30
CA ILE A 91 2.50 -5.82 -5.77
C ILE A 91 3.61 -4.83 -6.14
N LEU A 92 3.59 -3.61 -5.59
CA LEU A 92 4.64 -2.64 -5.87
C LEU A 92 5.99 -3.15 -5.37
N ASP A 93 6.06 -3.65 -4.14
CA ASP A 93 7.28 -4.16 -3.54
C ASP A 93 7.83 -5.39 -4.27
N PHE A 94 6.98 -6.22 -4.88
CA PHE A 94 7.41 -7.37 -5.67
C PHE A 94 8.30 -7.00 -6.85
N PHE A 95 8.08 -5.82 -7.44
CA PHE A 95 8.88 -5.34 -8.55
C PHE A 95 10.18 -4.65 -8.13
N LEU A 96 10.36 -4.40 -6.84
CA LEU A 96 11.54 -3.71 -6.33
C LEU A 96 12.63 -4.67 -5.89
N VAL A 97 13.87 -4.19 -6.03
CA VAL A 97 15.07 -4.78 -5.46
C VAL A 97 15.21 -4.26 -4.03
N HIS A 98 15.01 -5.13 -3.04
CA HIS A 98 15.28 -4.79 -1.64
C HIS A 98 16.78 -4.80 -1.35
N LEU A 99 17.21 -3.97 -0.40
CA LEU A 99 18.62 -3.90 0.00
C LEU A 99 19.08 -5.13 0.79
N HIS A 100 18.17 -5.82 1.47
CA HIS A 100 18.42 -7.04 2.24
C HIS A 100 17.24 -8.01 2.06
N GLY A 101 17.54 -9.24 1.63
CA GLY A 101 16.55 -10.30 1.43
C GLY A 101 15.49 -9.98 0.35
N GLY A 102 14.48 -10.83 0.26
CA GLY A 102 13.25 -10.62 -0.50
C GLY A 102 12.00 -10.78 0.35
N MET A 103 10.83 -10.64 -0.27
CA MET A 103 9.57 -10.66 0.49
C MET A 103 9.17 -12.08 0.86
N LYS A 104 8.78 -12.28 2.12
CA LYS A 104 8.30 -13.56 2.65
C LYS A 104 6.82 -13.76 2.35
N LEU A 105 6.48 -13.88 1.06
CA LEU A 105 5.09 -13.94 0.59
C LEU A 105 4.28 -15.11 1.16
N LEU A 106 4.95 -16.23 1.48
CA LEU A 106 4.33 -17.46 1.95
C LEU A 106 4.45 -17.66 3.47
N TYR A 107 4.93 -16.67 4.21
CA TYR A 107 4.96 -16.72 5.67
C TYR A 107 3.53 -16.83 6.24
N PRO A 108 3.26 -17.69 7.24
CA PRO A 108 4.20 -18.47 8.05
C PRO A 108 4.46 -19.90 7.57
N PHE A 109 3.94 -20.30 6.41
CA PHE A 109 4.10 -21.66 5.88
C PHE A 109 5.48 -21.90 5.27
N SER A 110 6.13 -20.85 4.79
CA SER A 110 7.49 -20.89 4.25
C SER A 110 8.23 -19.60 4.57
N TRP A 111 9.54 -19.75 4.79
CA TRP A 111 10.49 -18.64 4.98
C TRP A 111 11.15 -18.22 3.66
N GLY A 112 10.73 -18.80 2.53
CA GLY A 112 11.26 -18.46 1.21
C GLY A 112 10.99 -17.00 0.85
N GLU A 113 11.99 -16.37 0.26
CA GLU A 113 11.97 -14.96 -0.13
C GLU A 113 11.78 -14.83 -1.64
N TRP A 114 10.86 -13.94 -2.05
CA TRP A 114 10.44 -13.79 -3.44
C TRP A 114 10.43 -12.32 -3.86
N GLN A 115 10.99 -12.02 -5.02
CA GLN A 115 10.92 -10.71 -5.68
C GLN A 115 11.35 -10.83 -7.15
N TRP A 116 10.90 -9.90 -8.01
CA TRP A 116 11.27 -9.87 -9.43
C TRP A 116 12.60 -9.13 -9.68
N TYR A 117 13.01 -8.23 -8.79
CA TYR A 117 14.26 -7.46 -8.91
C TYR A 117 14.32 -6.50 -10.13
N LEU A 118 13.20 -5.91 -10.56
CA LEU A 118 13.20 -5.05 -11.76
C LEU A 118 13.69 -3.63 -11.49
N ILE A 119 13.36 -3.05 -10.34
CA ILE A 119 13.60 -1.63 -10.05
C ILE A 119 14.35 -1.48 -8.74
N ARG A 120 15.42 -0.68 -8.72
CA ARG A 120 16.17 -0.44 -7.48
C ARG A 120 15.32 0.33 -6.47
N SER A 121 15.37 -0.08 -5.21
CA SER A 121 14.57 0.53 -4.15
C SER A 121 15.00 1.95 -3.78
N ASP A 122 16.18 2.42 -4.18
CA ASP A 122 16.66 3.81 -4.05
C ASP A 122 16.33 4.69 -5.28
N ASP A 123 15.62 4.14 -6.28
CA ASP A 123 15.29 4.87 -7.50
C ASP A 123 14.04 5.75 -7.32
N TYR A 124 14.24 7.07 -7.29
CA TYR A 124 13.16 8.06 -7.19
C TYR A 124 12.22 8.08 -8.41
N ARG A 125 12.59 7.42 -9.51
CA ARG A 125 11.76 7.36 -10.73
C ARG A 125 10.41 6.69 -10.48
N VAL A 126 10.34 5.72 -9.56
CA VAL A 126 9.07 5.07 -9.19
C VAL A 126 8.11 6.08 -8.58
N THR A 127 8.60 6.92 -7.67
CA THR A 127 7.82 7.99 -7.04
C THR A 127 7.37 9.04 -8.07
N ILE A 128 8.25 9.45 -8.98
CA ILE A 128 7.88 10.38 -10.07
C ILE A 128 6.80 9.75 -10.95
N ALA A 129 6.95 8.50 -11.35
CA ALA A 129 5.96 7.80 -12.18
C ALA A 129 4.60 7.70 -11.47
N ALA A 130 4.58 7.37 -10.18
CA ALA A 130 3.37 7.35 -9.36
C ALA A 130 2.72 8.73 -9.24
N ALA A 131 3.50 9.80 -9.08
CA ALA A 131 3.01 11.17 -9.03
C ALA A 131 2.40 11.61 -10.36
N LEU A 132 3.07 11.35 -11.49
CA LEU A 132 2.55 11.64 -12.82
C LEU A 132 1.26 10.86 -13.11
N ALA A 133 1.22 9.58 -12.75
CA ALA A 133 0.01 8.76 -12.87
C ALA A 133 -1.14 9.31 -12.03
N THR A 134 -0.85 9.80 -10.82
CA THR A 134 -1.85 10.43 -9.94
C THR A 134 -2.42 11.69 -10.57
N ILE A 135 -1.55 12.58 -11.09
CA ILE A 135 -1.96 13.81 -11.78
C ILE A 135 -2.84 13.48 -12.99
N PHE A 136 -2.45 12.47 -13.77
CA PHE A 136 -3.22 12.03 -14.92
C PHE A 136 -4.63 11.54 -14.53
N VAL A 137 -4.72 10.64 -13.55
CA VAL A 137 -6.01 10.13 -13.05
C VAL A 137 -6.87 11.25 -12.49
N PHE A 138 -6.28 12.21 -11.78
CA PHE A 138 -6.97 13.38 -11.26
C PHE A 138 -7.51 14.28 -12.39
N ALA A 139 -6.72 14.54 -13.43
CA ALA A 139 -7.14 15.34 -14.58
C ALA A 139 -8.30 14.68 -15.35
N VAL A 140 -8.23 13.36 -15.56
CA VAL A 140 -9.33 12.58 -16.18
C VAL A 140 -10.60 12.64 -15.33
N TYR A 141 -10.46 12.51 -14.00
CA TYR A 141 -11.58 12.62 -13.08
C TYR A 141 -12.27 13.99 -13.17
N LEU A 142 -11.50 15.09 -13.12
CA LEU A 142 -12.03 16.44 -13.25
C LEU A 142 -12.73 16.67 -14.60
N TYR A 143 -12.16 16.14 -15.68
CA TYR A 143 -12.76 16.22 -17.00
C TYR A 143 -14.12 15.52 -17.05
N HIS A 144 -14.21 14.31 -16.50
CA HIS A 144 -15.46 13.54 -16.46
C HIS A 144 -16.52 14.20 -15.57
N GLU A 145 -16.14 14.73 -14.41
CA GLU A 145 -17.04 15.44 -13.50
C GLU A 145 -17.62 16.68 -14.17
N LYS A 146 -16.79 17.47 -14.87
CA LYS A 146 -17.25 18.64 -15.62
C LYS A 146 -18.28 18.27 -16.69
N GLN A 147 -18.05 17.21 -17.46
CA GLN A 147 -18.98 16.74 -18.49
C GLN A 147 -20.32 16.28 -17.89
N THR A 148 -20.28 15.54 -16.78
CA THR A 148 -21.47 15.05 -16.09
C THR A 148 -22.33 16.20 -15.53
N ASN A 149 -21.69 17.28 -15.08
CA ASN A 149 -22.40 18.46 -14.58
C ASN A 149 -23.03 19.29 -15.71
N LEU A 150 -22.37 19.39 -16.87
CA LEU A 150 -22.92 20.05 -18.05
C LEU A 150 -24.18 19.33 -18.57
N SER A 151 -24.20 18.01 -18.59
CA SER A 151 -25.35 17.23 -19.06
C SER A 151 -26.57 17.27 -18.13
N LYS A 152 -26.40 17.62 -16.85
CA LYS A 152 -27.51 17.73 -15.87
C LYS A 152 -28.21 19.08 -15.89
N ASN A 153 -27.58 20.10 -16.49
CA ASN A 153 -28.08 21.48 -16.56
C ASN A 153 -28.75 21.82 -17.91
N GLN A 154 -28.87 20.85 -18.82
CA GLN A 154 -29.63 20.94 -20.07
C GLN A 154 -30.96 20.18 -19.91
#